data_AF-A0A9P3G956-F1
#
_entry.id   AF-A0A9P3G956-F1
#
_cell.length_a   1.000
_cell.length_b   1.000
_cell.length_c   1.000
_cell.angle_alpha   90.00
_cell.angle_beta   90.00
_cell.angle_gamma   90.00
#
_symmetry.space_group_name_H-M   'P 1'
#
loop_
_entity.id
_entity.type
_entity.pdbx_description
1 polymer ?
#
loop_
_entity_poly.entity_id
_entity_poly.type
_entity_poly.pdbx_seq_one_letter_code
_entity_poly.pdbx_strand_id
1 'polypeptide(L)'
;MPARTTPNARSSSVIMQHDSASDFLAVAYPTLRRHEASSNIVLAHALKRVSTEAALSGYQFTSDTDADAWLASADATSFAPHPTNGAFWLTLWSSSPGSHPTLDVVLSCVDWTLGNYPIFLWTPKRPSEHASAWLQPRITQLADHLRQCVSPERVFSVFGMTSLVKTFARYWSHITGFRIEPEPFYAAYFSSCNVNTFRRSNAALPAGHSLRRAMIPDLEQVAQLCKEFADDSVYFPLSLDRARVEARELISKGQIWVYDACGALTTICAVTRNTHRVSAITKVYTTPRWRRRGCAEFLVRHVTAQLLFDCGKECVVLYVGHENSAQKVYHRVGFAGLCGDEKVDGVEDSLELGFVGSARGHW
;
A
#
# COMPACT_ATOMS: atom_id res chain seq x y z
N MET A 1 -13.18 19.61 -52.54
CA MET A 1 -13.96 19.36 -51.31
C MET A 1 -13.01 19.33 -50.13
N PRO A 2 -13.12 20.23 -49.14
CA PRO A 2 -12.29 20.15 -47.95
C PRO A 2 -12.76 18.99 -47.06
N ALA A 3 -11.82 18.14 -46.66
CA ALA A 3 -12.06 17.04 -45.74
C ALA A 3 -12.56 17.58 -44.40
N ARG A 4 -13.78 17.19 -44.02
CA ARG A 4 -14.30 17.38 -42.66
C ARG A 4 -13.46 16.52 -41.73
N THR A 5 -12.53 17.16 -41.02
CA THR A 5 -11.97 16.62 -39.78
C THR A 5 -13.14 16.43 -38.81
N THR A 6 -13.48 15.18 -38.54
CA THR A 6 -14.38 14.82 -37.45
C THR A 6 -13.80 15.38 -36.15
N PRO A 7 -14.58 16.10 -35.33
CA PRO A 7 -14.11 16.56 -34.03
C PRO A 7 -13.77 15.31 -33.20
N ASN A 8 -12.50 15.22 -32.79
CA ASN A 8 -12.04 14.21 -31.84
C ASN A 8 -13.04 14.15 -30.68
N ALA A 9 -13.75 13.04 -30.55
CA ALA A 9 -14.63 12.80 -29.42
C ALA A 9 -13.76 12.83 -28.16
N ARG A 10 -13.84 13.93 -27.41
CA ARG A 10 -13.03 14.12 -26.20
C ARG A 10 -13.45 13.07 -25.19
N SER A 11 -12.52 12.20 -24.79
CA SER A 11 -12.71 11.39 -23.59
C SER A 11 -12.97 12.31 -22.41
N SER A 12 -14.05 12.07 -21.68
CA SER A 12 -14.37 12.80 -20.45
C SER A 12 -13.78 12.05 -19.26
N SER A 13 -13.17 12.77 -18.32
CA SER A 13 -12.77 12.21 -17.03
C SER A 13 -13.57 12.84 -15.91
N VAL A 14 -13.84 12.07 -14.86
CA VAL A 14 -14.57 12.50 -13.67
C VAL A 14 -13.87 12.02 -12.41
N ILE A 15 -13.89 12.83 -11.35
CA ILE A 15 -13.38 12.47 -10.03
C ILE A 15 -14.56 12.30 -9.09
N MET A 16 -14.49 11.28 -8.25
CA MET A 16 -15.46 11.03 -7.20
C MET A 16 -14.77 10.99 -5.85
N GLN A 17 -15.37 11.63 -4.86
CA GLN A 17 -14.95 11.56 -3.46
C GLN A 17 -15.81 10.54 -2.72
N HIS A 18 -15.16 9.65 -1.98
CA HIS A 18 -15.78 8.61 -1.16
C HIS A 18 -15.39 8.82 0.30
N ASP A 19 -16.35 9.17 1.14
CA ASP A 19 -16.10 9.44 2.57
C ASP A 19 -16.08 8.19 3.45
N SER A 20 -16.52 7.05 2.91
CA SER A 20 -16.47 5.76 3.60
C SER A 20 -15.73 4.72 2.76
N ALA A 21 -15.14 3.74 3.45
CA ALA A 21 -14.51 2.61 2.77
C ALA A 21 -15.55 1.76 2.02
N SER A 22 -16.78 1.72 2.52
CA SER A 22 -17.90 1.00 1.91
C SER A 22 -18.29 1.61 0.56
N ASP A 23 -18.46 2.94 0.49
CA ASP A 23 -18.79 3.64 -0.75
C ASP A 23 -17.70 3.47 -1.80
N PHE A 24 -16.44 3.66 -1.37
CA PHE A 24 -15.28 3.43 -2.24
C PHE A 24 -15.26 2.01 -2.83
N LEU A 25 -15.50 1.00 -1.99
CA LEU A 25 -15.50 -0.39 -2.44
C LEU A 25 -16.73 -0.75 -3.28
N ALA A 26 -17.87 -0.10 -3.08
CA ALA A 26 -19.07 -0.32 -3.91
C ALA A 26 -18.81 -0.07 -5.40
N VAL A 27 -17.88 0.83 -5.73
CA VAL A 27 -17.60 1.23 -7.12
C VAL A 27 -16.26 0.68 -7.61
N ALA A 28 -15.21 0.74 -6.77
CA ALA A 28 -13.87 0.40 -7.20
C ALA A 28 -13.51 -1.09 -7.07
N TYR A 29 -14.22 -1.85 -6.22
CA TYR A 29 -13.83 -3.21 -5.86
C TYR A 29 -13.65 -4.18 -7.04
N PRO A 30 -14.52 -4.20 -8.07
CA PRO A 30 -14.31 -5.09 -9.23
C PRO A 30 -12.95 -4.89 -9.90
N THR A 31 -12.55 -3.63 -10.10
CA THR A 31 -11.24 -3.30 -10.67
C THR A 31 -10.11 -3.62 -9.68
N LEU A 32 -10.24 -3.22 -8.41
CA LEU A 32 -9.22 -3.48 -7.40
C LEU A 32 -8.95 -4.97 -7.22
N ARG A 33 -9.98 -5.81 -7.27
CA ARG A 33 -9.90 -7.28 -7.16
C ARG A 33 -9.22 -7.92 -8.37
N ARG A 34 -9.43 -7.40 -9.59
CA ARG A 34 -8.69 -7.85 -10.78
C ARG A 34 -7.20 -7.57 -10.65
N HIS A 35 -6.85 -6.49 -9.95
CA HIS A 35 -5.47 -6.04 -9.72
C HIS A 35 -5.03 -6.19 -8.26
N GLU A 36 -5.52 -7.21 -7.54
CA GLU A 36 -5.46 -7.29 -6.07
C GLU A 36 -4.03 -7.21 -5.49
N ALA A 37 -3.04 -7.71 -6.22
CA ALA A 37 -1.64 -7.63 -5.82
C ALA A 37 -1.11 -6.19 -5.81
N SER A 38 -1.24 -5.47 -6.93
CA SER A 38 -0.74 -4.09 -7.02
C SER A 38 -1.64 -3.09 -6.30
N SER A 39 -2.94 -3.36 -6.23
CA SER A 39 -3.93 -2.52 -5.54
C SER A 39 -3.93 -2.71 -4.02
N ASN A 40 -3.17 -3.68 -3.49
CA ASN A 40 -3.13 -4.02 -2.07
C ASN A 40 -2.91 -2.79 -1.17
N ILE A 41 -2.13 -1.81 -1.64
CA ILE A 41 -1.85 -0.60 -0.88
C ILE A 41 -3.07 0.30 -0.67
N VAL A 42 -4.07 0.28 -1.55
CA VAL A 42 -5.32 1.03 -1.35
C VAL A 42 -6.46 0.11 -0.87
N LEU A 43 -6.56 -1.09 -1.45
CA LEU A 43 -7.63 -2.05 -1.18
C LEU A 43 -7.57 -2.57 0.26
N ALA A 44 -6.39 -2.93 0.77
CA ALA A 44 -6.29 -3.48 2.12
C ALA A 44 -6.63 -2.43 3.20
N HIS A 45 -6.32 -1.15 2.97
CA HIS A 45 -6.70 -0.09 3.89
C HIS A 45 -8.23 0.11 3.93
N ALA A 46 -8.89 0.07 2.77
CA ALA A 46 -10.35 0.11 2.69
C ALA A 46 -10.99 -1.10 3.40
N LEU A 47 -10.53 -2.33 3.10
CA LEU A 47 -11.08 -3.55 3.74
C LEU A 47 -10.84 -3.59 5.25
N LYS A 48 -9.71 -3.08 5.75
CA LYS A 48 -9.42 -2.97 7.18
C LYS A 48 -10.45 -2.08 7.89
N ARG A 49 -10.88 -1.00 7.23
CA ARG A 49 -11.91 -0.09 7.73
C ARG A 49 -13.30 -0.70 7.63
N VAL A 50 -13.65 -1.30 6.49
CA VAL A 50 -14.92 -2.02 6.38
C VAL A 50 -15.03 -3.14 7.40
N SER A 51 -13.99 -3.92 7.69
CA SER A 51 -14.12 -4.95 8.75
C SER A 51 -14.39 -4.37 10.14
N THR A 52 -13.95 -3.12 10.37
CA THR A 52 -14.23 -2.37 11.60
C THR A 52 -15.65 -1.78 11.58
N GLU A 53 -16.12 -1.35 10.41
CA GLU A 53 -17.45 -0.76 10.18
C GLU A 53 -18.56 -1.83 10.03
N ALA A 54 -18.36 -2.86 9.21
CA ALA A 54 -19.26 -3.98 8.90
C ALA A 54 -19.46 -4.96 10.07
N ALA A 55 -18.64 -4.89 11.13
CA ALA A 55 -19.06 -5.42 12.44
C ALA A 55 -20.41 -4.81 12.90
N LEU A 56 -20.88 -3.73 12.25
CA LEU A 56 -22.14 -3.05 12.47
C LEU A 56 -23.15 -3.18 11.28
N SER A 57 -22.77 -3.73 10.12
CA SER A 57 -23.69 -3.87 8.97
C SER A 57 -23.24 -4.94 7.94
N GLY A 58 -24.17 -5.80 7.51
CA GLY A 58 -23.90 -6.87 6.54
C GLY A 58 -23.71 -6.33 5.12
N TYR A 59 -22.52 -6.53 4.54
CA TYR A 59 -22.14 -5.94 3.25
C TYR A 59 -22.01 -7.00 2.14
N GLN A 60 -22.51 -6.68 0.94
CA GLN A 60 -22.35 -7.48 -0.29
C GLN A 60 -21.39 -6.76 -1.25
N PHE A 61 -20.42 -7.51 -1.80
CA PHE A 61 -19.51 -7.00 -2.82
C PHE A 61 -20.22 -6.88 -4.17
N THR A 62 -20.12 -5.72 -4.81
CA THR A 62 -20.78 -5.34 -6.06
C THR A 62 -20.08 -5.91 -7.30
N SER A 63 -20.83 -6.05 -8.41
CA SER A 63 -20.36 -6.46 -9.74
C SER A 63 -19.96 -5.26 -10.63
N ASP A 64 -19.28 -5.49 -11.76
CA ASP A 64 -18.96 -4.42 -12.74
C ASP A 64 -20.24 -3.69 -13.22
N THR A 65 -21.34 -4.43 -13.42
CA THR A 65 -22.64 -3.85 -13.83
C THR A 65 -23.25 -2.96 -12.75
N ASP A 66 -23.03 -3.27 -11.47
CA ASP A 66 -23.53 -2.45 -10.38
C ASP A 66 -22.72 -1.15 -10.26
N ALA A 67 -21.40 -1.21 -10.49
CA ALA A 67 -20.55 -0.03 -10.52
C ALA A 67 -20.94 0.93 -11.66
N ASP A 68 -21.23 0.40 -12.85
CA ASP A 68 -21.72 1.18 -13.98
C ASP A 68 -23.08 1.82 -13.71
N ALA A 69 -24.03 1.04 -13.18
CA ALA A 69 -25.36 1.53 -12.82
C ALA A 69 -25.26 2.62 -11.75
N TRP A 70 -24.39 2.43 -10.76
CA TRP A 70 -24.16 3.42 -9.72
C TRP A 70 -23.56 4.70 -10.28
N LEU A 71 -22.51 4.62 -11.11
CA LEU A 71 -21.91 5.76 -11.80
C LEU A 71 -22.92 6.55 -12.64
N ALA A 72 -23.84 5.86 -13.31
CA ALA A 72 -24.91 6.48 -14.09
C ALA A 72 -25.98 7.16 -13.21
N SER A 73 -26.14 6.72 -11.97
CA SER A 73 -27.14 7.23 -11.01
C SER A 73 -26.59 8.23 -10.00
N ALA A 74 -25.26 8.39 -9.93
CA ALA A 74 -24.59 9.24 -8.95
C ALA A 74 -25.02 10.71 -9.12
N ASP A 75 -25.34 11.36 -8.00
CA ASP A 75 -25.74 12.76 -7.99
C ASP A 75 -24.56 13.68 -8.37
N ALA A 76 -24.87 14.83 -8.96
CA ALA A 76 -23.88 15.86 -9.30
C ALA A 76 -23.02 16.25 -8.09
N THR A 77 -23.60 16.18 -6.88
CA THR A 77 -22.92 16.46 -5.62
C THR A 77 -21.80 15.46 -5.30
N SER A 78 -21.90 14.20 -5.73
CA SER A 78 -20.87 13.17 -5.53
C SER A 78 -19.57 13.43 -6.31
N PHE A 79 -19.61 14.36 -7.27
CA PHE A 79 -18.47 14.77 -8.09
C PHE A 79 -17.86 16.09 -7.65
N ALA A 80 -18.55 16.85 -6.80
CA ALA A 80 -18.04 18.10 -6.26
C ALA A 80 -17.08 17.80 -5.09
N PRO A 81 -15.87 18.37 -5.07
CA PRO A 81 -15.00 18.21 -3.91
C PRO A 81 -15.65 18.86 -2.69
N HIS A 82 -15.52 18.23 -1.53
CA HIS A 82 -15.94 18.82 -0.27
C HIS A 82 -14.93 18.54 0.85
N PRO A 83 -14.77 19.49 1.80
CA PRO A 83 -13.85 19.32 2.91
C PRO A 83 -14.17 18.08 3.74
N THR A 84 -13.13 17.37 4.17
CA THR A 84 -13.27 16.21 5.07
C THR A 84 -12.15 16.20 6.11
N ASN A 85 -12.52 15.83 7.33
CA ASN A 85 -11.60 15.71 8.46
C ASN A 85 -11.20 14.24 8.73
N GLY A 86 -11.84 13.29 8.06
CA GLY A 86 -11.62 11.86 8.21
C GLY A 86 -10.83 11.29 7.04
N ALA A 87 -10.81 9.96 6.97
CA ALA A 87 -10.29 9.33 5.78
C ALA A 87 -11.30 9.34 4.65
N PHE A 88 -10.76 9.38 3.44
CA PHE A 88 -11.54 9.33 2.22
C PHE A 88 -10.69 8.77 1.07
N TRP A 89 -11.37 8.48 -0.03
CA TRP A 89 -10.75 8.05 -1.26
C TRP A 89 -11.22 8.94 -2.40
N LEU A 90 -10.33 9.21 -3.35
CA LEU A 90 -10.68 9.81 -4.62
C LEU A 90 -10.48 8.76 -5.72
N THR A 91 -11.47 8.60 -6.59
CA THR A 91 -11.36 7.75 -7.77
C THR A 91 -11.52 8.60 -9.02
N LEU A 92 -10.55 8.53 -9.93
CA LEU A 92 -10.63 9.17 -11.24
C LEU A 92 -11.04 8.13 -12.28
N TRP A 93 -12.12 8.42 -13.00
CA TRP A 93 -12.68 7.57 -14.04
C TRP A 93 -12.57 8.26 -15.39
N SER A 94 -12.34 7.50 -16.46
CA SER A 94 -12.47 7.97 -17.84
C SER A 94 -13.57 7.24 -18.56
N SER A 95 -14.26 7.96 -19.44
CA SER A 95 -15.26 7.41 -20.34
C SER A 95 -14.96 7.83 -21.78
N SER A 96 -15.07 6.87 -22.68
CA SER A 96 -15.07 7.10 -24.12
C SER A 96 -16.45 6.77 -24.66
N PRO A 97 -16.95 7.47 -25.69
CA PRO A 97 -18.26 7.17 -26.25
C PRO A 97 -18.38 5.70 -26.66
N GLY A 98 -19.41 5.01 -26.16
CA GLY A 98 -19.64 3.60 -26.44
C GLY A 98 -18.76 2.61 -25.67
N SER A 99 -18.02 3.07 -24.65
CA SER A 99 -17.23 2.20 -23.76
C SER A 99 -17.64 2.39 -22.30
N HIS A 100 -17.51 1.33 -21.51
CA HIS A 100 -17.71 1.39 -20.06
C HIS A 100 -16.69 2.33 -19.40
N PRO A 101 -17.08 3.07 -18.35
CA PRO A 101 -16.15 3.85 -17.54
C PRO A 101 -14.99 2.99 -17.03
N THR A 102 -13.77 3.50 -17.12
CA THR A 102 -12.57 2.82 -16.62
C THR A 102 -11.97 3.58 -15.47
N LEU A 103 -11.73 2.88 -14.35
CA LEU A 103 -10.98 3.43 -13.22
C LEU A 103 -9.53 3.66 -13.64
N ASP A 104 -9.06 4.89 -13.56
CA ASP A 104 -7.71 5.27 -13.99
C ASP A 104 -6.76 5.42 -12.81
N VAL A 105 -7.16 6.12 -11.76
CA VAL A 105 -6.32 6.43 -10.59
C VAL A 105 -7.15 6.38 -9.33
N VAL A 106 -6.59 5.81 -8.27
CA VAL A 106 -7.10 5.88 -6.90
C VAL A 106 -6.11 6.67 -6.06
N LEU A 107 -6.64 7.59 -5.27
CA LEU A 107 -5.94 8.27 -4.19
C LEU A 107 -6.60 7.91 -2.88
N SER A 108 -5.82 7.47 -1.89
CA SER A 108 -6.31 7.24 -0.54
C SER A 108 -5.67 8.24 0.42
N CYS A 109 -6.51 8.96 1.15
CA CYS A 109 -6.10 9.80 2.26
C CYS A 109 -6.66 9.18 3.53
N VAL A 110 -5.82 8.44 4.26
CA VAL A 110 -6.26 7.62 5.41
C VAL A 110 -5.39 7.90 6.63
N ASP A 111 -5.96 7.61 7.79
CA ASP A 111 -5.27 7.58 9.07
C ASP A 111 -5.43 6.22 9.75
N TRP A 112 -4.69 6.01 10.82
CA TRP A 112 -4.85 4.88 11.71
C TRP A 112 -4.56 5.27 13.17
N THR A 113 -4.49 4.28 14.07
CA THR A 113 -4.24 4.45 15.51
C THR A 113 -3.00 5.29 15.83
N LEU A 114 -2.00 5.29 14.94
CA LEU A 114 -0.76 6.06 15.08
C LEU A 114 -0.76 7.35 14.25
N GLY A 115 -1.92 7.80 13.78
CA GLY A 115 -2.09 9.07 13.08
C GLY A 115 -2.17 8.90 11.57
N ASN A 116 -1.87 10.00 10.88
CA ASN A 116 -2.05 10.12 9.43
C ASN A 116 -1.05 9.25 8.67
N TYR A 117 -1.54 8.51 7.67
CA TYR A 117 -0.70 7.90 6.67
C TYR A 117 -0.41 8.87 5.51
N PRO A 118 0.62 8.59 4.69
CA PRO A 118 0.85 9.28 3.45
C PRO A 118 -0.36 9.19 2.53
N ILE A 119 -0.38 10.07 1.54
CA ILE A 119 -1.30 9.89 0.42
C ILE A 119 -0.84 8.69 -0.40
N PHE A 120 -1.71 7.68 -0.56
CA PHE A 120 -1.41 6.54 -1.42
C PHE A 120 -1.96 6.77 -2.82
N LEU A 121 -1.12 6.58 -3.84
CA LEU A 121 -1.51 6.62 -5.24
C LEU A 121 -1.40 5.25 -5.88
N TRP A 122 -2.46 4.83 -6.56
CA TRP A 122 -2.50 3.57 -7.29
C TRP A 122 -3.24 3.73 -8.63
N THR A 123 -2.91 2.87 -9.59
CA THR A 123 -3.52 2.80 -10.92
C THR A 123 -3.55 1.34 -11.40
N PRO A 124 -4.60 0.90 -12.12
CA PRO A 124 -4.60 -0.43 -12.74
C PRO A 124 -3.75 -0.52 -14.01
N LYS A 125 -3.35 0.64 -14.57
CA LYS A 125 -2.57 0.73 -15.80
C LYS A 125 -1.11 0.36 -15.55
N ARG A 126 -0.48 -0.38 -16.45
CA ARG A 126 0.93 -0.82 -16.29
C ARG A 126 1.91 0.31 -16.59
N PRO A 127 3.11 0.39 -15.99
CA PRO A 127 4.08 1.46 -16.27
C PRO A 127 4.33 1.74 -17.76
N SER A 128 4.36 0.70 -18.60
CA SER A 128 4.53 0.79 -20.05
C SER A 128 3.38 1.49 -20.79
N GLU A 129 2.21 1.60 -20.16
CA GLU A 129 0.99 2.19 -20.71
C GLU A 129 0.85 3.69 -20.34
N HIS A 130 1.73 4.22 -19.47
CA HIS A 130 1.63 5.59 -18.96
C HIS A 130 2.55 6.53 -19.73
N ALA A 131 2.18 6.89 -20.95
CA ALA A 131 2.78 8.05 -21.59
C ALA A 131 2.55 9.30 -20.72
N SER A 132 3.54 10.20 -20.60
CA SER A 132 3.41 11.44 -19.83
C SER A 132 2.16 12.25 -20.20
N ALA A 133 1.74 12.17 -21.46
CA ALA A 133 0.53 12.82 -21.97
C ALA A 133 -0.78 12.27 -21.39
N TRP A 134 -0.81 11.00 -20.98
CA TRP A 134 -1.98 10.39 -20.34
C TRP A 134 -2.03 10.70 -18.84
N LEU A 135 -0.86 10.65 -18.19
CA LEU A 135 -0.76 10.74 -16.74
C LEU A 135 -0.91 12.17 -16.21
N GLN A 136 -0.25 13.14 -16.86
CA GLN A 136 -0.21 14.52 -16.38
C GLN A 136 -1.61 15.14 -16.18
N PRO A 137 -2.55 15.06 -17.15
CA PRO A 137 -3.87 15.67 -16.98
C PRO A 137 -4.69 15.06 -15.83
N ARG A 138 -4.50 13.76 -15.56
CA ARG A 138 -5.21 13.03 -14.49
C ARG A 138 -4.70 13.42 -13.11
N ILE A 139 -3.38 13.47 -12.97
CA ILE A 139 -2.75 13.88 -11.71
C ILE A 139 -3.05 15.33 -11.39
N THR A 140 -3.06 16.21 -12.39
CA THR A 140 -3.46 17.61 -12.21
C THR A 140 -4.90 17.71 -11.67
N GLN A 141 -5.87 17.07 -12.32
CA GLN A 141 -7.26 17.07 -11.84
C GLN A 141 -7.38 16.52 -10.41
N LEU A 142 -6.69 15.42 -10.11
CA LEU A 142 -6.75 14.74 -8.81
C LEU A 142 -6.15 15.60 -7.68
N ALA A 143 -5.04 16.27 -7.95
CA ALA A 143 -4.40 17.18 -7.00
C ALA A 143 -5.23 18.45 -6.77
N ASP A 144 -5.81 19.05 -7.82
CA ASP A 144 -6.70 20.19 -7.69
C ASP A 144 -7.95 19.86 -6.86
N HIS A 145 -8.48 18.65 -7.05
CA HIS A 145 -9.60 18.14 -6.26
C HIS A 145 -9.19 17.93 -4.80
N LEU A 146 -8.06 17.23 -4.55
CA LEU A 146 -7.55 16.99 -3.20
C LEU A 146 -7.31 18.29 -2.41
N ARG A 147 -6.79 19.34 -3.05
CA ARG A 147 -6.55 20.64 -2.40
C ARG A 147 -7.84 21.30 -1.88
N GLN A 148 -8.99 20.92 -2.43
CA GLN A 148 -10.30 21.39 -1.98
C GLN A 148 -10.89 20.51 -0.87
N CYS A 149 -10.41 19.27 -0.73
CA CYS A 149 -10.85 18.33 0.30
C CYS A 149 -10.11 18.52 1.65
N VAL A 150 -8.81 18.86 1.61
CA VAL A 150 -7.95 18.95 2.80
C VAL A 150 -7.00 20.13 2.76
N SER A 151 -6.53 20.55 3.93
CA SER A 151 -5.44 21.51 4.04
C SER A 151 -4.14 20.95 3.44
N PRO A 152 -3.31 21.76 2.77
CA PRO A 152 -2.07 21.29 2.16
C PRO A 152 -1.13 20.56 3.13
N GLU A 153 -1.11 20.97 4.40
CA GLU A 153 -0.33 20.37 5.48
C GLU A 153 -0.69 18.91 5.77
N ARG A 154 -1.92 18.48 5.43
CA ARG A 154 -2.35 17.08 5.56
C ARG A 154 -1.54 16.16 4.64
N VAL A 155 -1.02 16.68 3.53
CA VAL A 155 -0.22 15.96 2.55
C VAL A 155 1.25 16.09 2.92
N PHE A 156 1.68 15.33 3.94
CA PHE A 156 3.07 15.36 4.41
C PHE A 156 4.01 14.52 3.55
N SER A 157 3.50 13.43 2.97
CA SER A 157 4.18 12.66 1.94
C SER A 157 3.18 11.93 1.04
N VAL A 158 3.66 11.47 -0.10
CA VAL A 158 2.90 10.67 -1.06
C VAL A 158 3.68 9.40 -1.40
N PHE A 159 3.00 8.27 -1.43
CA PHE A 159 3.55 6.95 -1.72
C PHE A 159 2.83 6.25 -2.86
N GLY A 160 3.57 5.56 -3.72
CA GLY A 160 3.02 4.76 -4.80
C GLY A 160 4.05 4.51 -5.90
N MET A 161 3.58 4.20 -7.10
CA MET A 161 4.44 4.03 -8.27
C MET A 161 5.24 5.30 -8.56
N THR A 162 6.51 5.14 -8.91
CA THR A 162 7.45 6.27 -9.09
C THR A 162 6.94 7.33 -10.07
N SER A 163 6.31 6.94 -11.19
CA SER A 163 5.76 7.88 -12.17
C SER A 163 4.60 8.69 -11.60
N LEU A 164 3.66 8.04 -10.89
CA LEU A 164 2.53 8.70 -10.22
C LEU A 164 3.03 9.71 -9.19
N VAL A 165 3.91 9.24 -8.29
CA VAL A 165 4.44 10.02 -7.16
C VAL A 165 5.23 11.23 -7.64
N LYS A 166 6.15 11.06 -8.61
CA LYS A 166 6.93 12.19 -9.14
C LYS A 166 6.07 13.21 -9.87
N THR A 167 5.05 12.76 -10.59
CA THR A 167 4.12 13.65 -11.31
C THR A 167 3.27 14.43 -10.31
N PHE A 168 2.71 13.74 -9.31
CA PHE A 168 1.91 14.35 -8.25
C PHE A 168 2.72 15.33 -7.43
N ALA A 169 3.89 14.94 -6.93
CA ALA A 169 4.70 15.79 -6.06
C ALA A 169 5.14 17.09 -6.75
N ARG A 170 5.54 17.02 -8.03
CA ARG A 170 5.87 18.22 -8.82
C ARG A 170 4.68 19.17 -8.95
N TYR A 171 3.50 18.63 -9.28
CA TYR A 171 2.31 19.45 -9.46
C TYR A 171 1.79 20.01 -8.12
N TRP A 172 1.75 19.19 -7.08
CA TRP A 172 1.37 19.59 -5.73
C TRP A 172 2.27 20.71 -5.20
N SER A 173 3.59 20.56 -5.37
CA SER A 173 4.57 21.60 -5.02
C SER A 173 4.31 22.91 -5.76
N HIS A 174 4.00 22.84 -7.05
CA HIS A 174 3.68 24.00 -7.86
C HIS A 174 2.42 24.75 -7.38
N ILE A 175 1.34 24.04 -7.03
CA ILE A 175 0.06 24.66 -6.67
C ILE A 175 -0.08 25.04 -5.19
N THR A 176 0.77 24.50 -4.31
CA THR A 176 0.72 24.76 -2.86
C THR A 176 1.92 25.52 -2.32
N GLY A 177 3.03 25.56 -3.06
CA GLY A 177 4.30 26.16 -2.60
C GLY A 177 5.13 25.27 -1.67
N PHE A 178 4.63 24.10 -1.24
CA PHE A 178 5.40 23.16 -0.44
C PHE A 178 6.55 22.60 -1.25
N ARG A 179 7.78 22.69 -0.72
CA ARG A 179 8.95 22.14 -1.39
C ARG A 179 9.01 20.63 -1.19
N ILE A 180 9.36 19.90 -2.23
CA ILE A 180 9.64 18.45 -2.13
C ILE A 180 10.95 18.29 -1.34
N GLU A 181 10.98 17.32 -0.43
CA GLU A 181 12.20 16.90 0.25
C GLU A 181 13.24 16.42 -0.79
N PRO A 182 14.53 16.78 -0.63
CA PRO A 182 15.55 16.47 -1.64
C PRO A 182 15.79 14.96 -1.77
N GLU A 183 15.71 14.25 -0.65
CA GLU A 183 15.86 12.79 -0.58
C GLU A 183 14.49 12.15 -0.37
N PRO A 184 14.18 11.05 -1.08
CA PRO A 184 12.96 10.32 -0.84
C PRO A 184 12.95 9.74 0.58
N PHE A 185 11.79 9.71 1.21
CA PHE A 185 11.63 9.05 2.51
C PHE A 185 11.80 7.54 2.37
N TYR A 186 11.41 6.99 1.22
CA TYR A 186 11.59 5.59 0.89
C TYR A 186 11.63 5.38 -0.63
N ALA A 187 12.58 4.59 -1.12
CA ALA A 187 12.64 4.16 -2.51
C ALA A 187 12.78 2.63 -2.53
N ALA A 188 11.83 1.93 -3.16
CA ALA A 188 11.67 0.51 -2.99
C ALA A 188 11.24 -0.23 -4.26
N TYR A 189 11.60 -1.51 -4.32
CA TYR A 189 11.00 -2.46 -5.24
C TYR A 189 9.72 -3.02 -4.63
N PHE A 190 8.61 -2.93 -5.37
CA PHE A 190 7.43 -3.75 -5.11
C PHE A 190 7.68 -5.15 -5.68
N SER A 191 7.55 -6.17 -4.83
CA SER A 191 7.85 -7.55 -5.21
C SER A 191 6.79 -8.52 -4.69
N SER A 192 6.63 -9.63 -5.39
CA SER A 192 5.64 -10.65 -5.12
C SER A 192 6.25 -12.05 -5.07
N CYS A 193 5.68 -12.91 -4.23
CA CYS A 193 5.94 -14.34 -4.17
C CYS A 193 4.61 -15.10 -4.25
N ASN A 194 4.57 -16.15 -5.06
CA ASN A 194 3.41 -17.04 -5.17
C ASN A 194 3.86 -18.50 -5.05
N VAL A 195 2.91 -19.44 -5.13
CA VAL A 195 3.20 -20.87 -5.01
C VAL A 195 4.26 -21.36 -6.01
N ASN A 196 4.28 -20.78 -7.22
CA ASN A 196 5.21 -21.19 -8.28
C ASN A 196 6.62 -20.61 -8.09
N THR A 197 6.74 -19.44 -7.47
CA THR A 197 8.05 -18.81 -7.23
C THR A 197 8.62 -19.12 -5.86
N PHE A 198 7.81 -19.59 -4.92
CA PHE A 198 8.22 -19.88 -3.55
C PHE A 198 9.31 -20.96 -3.48
N ARG A 199 10.41 -20.64 -2.78
CA ARG A 199 11.57 -21.51 -2.61
C ARG A 199 11.55 -22.14 -1.22
N ARG A 200 11.16 -23.42 -1.17
CA ARG A 200 11.25 -24.26 0.03
C ARG A 200 12.71 -24.39 0.48
N SER A 201 12.91 -24.57 1.78
CA SER A 201 14.21 -24.90 2.38
C SER A 201 14.04 -26.04 3.35
N ASN A 202 14.96 -27.01 3.30
CA ASN A 202 15.03 -28.13 4.24
C ASN A 202 15.99 -27.83 5.41
N ALA A 203 16.48 -26.59 5.53
CA ALA A 203 17.35 -26.20 6.63
C ALA A 203 16.59 -26.32 7.96
N ALA A 204 17.17 -27.06 8.90
CA ALA A 204 16.62 -27.18 10.24
C ALA A 204 16.87 -25.89 11.04
N LEU A 205 15.92 -25.54 11.91
CA LEU A 205 16.16 -24.52 12.93
C LEU A 205 17.18 -25.04 13.96
N PRO A 206 18.04 -24.18 14.52
CA PRO A 206 18.87 -24.55 15.66
C PRO A 206 18.03 -25.06 16.84
N ALA A 207 18.61 -25.94 17.65
CA ALA A 207 17.94 -26.49 18.82
C ALA A 207 17.47 -25.39 19.78
N GLY A 208 16.23 -25.49 20.26
CA GLY A 208 15.61 -24.50 21.16
C GLY A 208 15.08 -23.24 20.47
N HIS A 209 15.26 -23.10 19.16
CA HIS A 209 14.71 -21.98 18.40
C HIS A 209 13.32 -22.34 17.84
N SER A 210 12.43 -21.36 17.74
CA SER A 210 11.09 -21.55 17.16
C SER A 210 10.62 -20.35 16.34
N LEU A 211 9.75 -20.64 15.37
CA LEU A 211 9.03 -19.64 14.58
C LEU A 211 7.56 -19.76 14.95
N ARG A 212 6.94 -18.67 15.39
CA ARG A 212 5.56 -18.68 15.86
C ARG A 212 4.91 -17.31 15.72
N ARG A 213 3.58 -17.27 15.84
CA ARG A 213 2.88 -16.00 16.08
C ARG A 213 3.28 -15.43 17.44
N ALA A 214 3.37 -14.11 17.53
CA ALA A 214 3.56 -13.45 18.81
C ALA A 214 2.28 -13.54 19.66
N MET A 215 2.47 -13.52 20.97
CA MET A 215 1.42 -13.54 21.99
C MET A 215 1.57 -12.34 22.92
N ILE A 216 0.55 -12.03 23.72
CA ILE A 216 0.58 -10.87 24.63
C ILE A 216 1.79 -10.88 25.60
N PRO A 217 2.28 -12.02 26.11
CA PRO A 217 3.52 -12.05 26.90
C PRO A 217 4.76 -11.56 26.14
N ASP A 218 4.75 -11.57 24.81
CA ASP A 218 5.84 -11.06 23.98
C ASP A 218 5.83 -9.53 23.80
N LEU A 219 4.79 -8.83 24.31
CA LEU A 219 4.50 -7.43 24.00
C LEU A 219 5.72 -6.51 24.12
N GLU A 220 6.46 -6.56 25.22
CA GLU A 220 7.58 -5.65 25.45
C GLU A 220 8.74 -5.90 24.48
N GLN A 221 9.04 -7.18 24.17
CA GLN A 221 10.08 -7.52 23.21
C GLN A 221 9.66 -7.13 21.78
N VAL A 222 8.39 -7.36 21.41
CA VAL A 222 7.87 -6.94 20.10
C VAL A 222 7.84 -5.41 19.97
N ALA A 223 7.44 -4.69 21.02
CA ALA A 223 7.46 -3.23 21.04
C ALA A 223 8.87 -2.68 20.85
N GLN A 224 9.87 -3.27 21.51
CA GLN A 224 11.27 -2.90 21.32
C GLN A 224 11.72 -3.12 19.86
N LEU A 225 11.37 -4.26 19.25
CA LEU A 225 11.70 -4.53 17.85
C LEU A 225 10.96 -3.61 16.87
N CYS A 226 9.71 -3.23 17.16
CA CYS A 226 8.97 -2.24 16.38
C CYS A 226 9.62 -0.86 16.44
N LYS A 227 10.07 -0.44 17.63
CA LYS A 227 10.82 0.80 17.82
C LYS A 227 12.13 0.77 17.04
N GLU A 228 12.93 -0.28 17.20
CA GLU A 228 14.21 -0.42 16.51
C GLU A 228 14.07 -0.45 14.99
N PHE A 229 12.99 -1.04 14.47
CA PHE A 229 12.65 -0.96 13.06
C PHE A 229 12.37 0.48 12.62
N ALA A 230 11.60 1.23 13.41
CA ALA A 230 11.27 2.63 13.10
C ALA A 230 12.51 3.53 13.17
N ASP A 231 13.41 3.28 14.13
CA ASP A 231 14.66 4.03 14.29
C ASP A 231 15.66 3.82 13.15
N ASP A 232 15.56 2.71 12.38
CA ASP A 232 16.34 2.51 11.15
C ASP A 232 15.93 3.53 10.04
N SER A 233 14.85 4.30 10.22
CA SER A 233 14.45 5.44 9.38
C SER A 233 14.50 6.76 10.15
N VAL A 234 15.17 7.77 9.60
CA VAL A 234 15.26 9.11 10.20
C VAL A 234 13.91 9.86 10.11
N TYR A 235 12.98 9.38 9.28
CA TYR A 235 11.77 10.12 8.94
C TYR A 235 10.62 9.87 9.92
N PHE A 236 10.49 8.66 10.46
CA PHE A 236 9.35 8.21 11.25
C PHE A 236 9.76 7.55 12.57
N PRO A 237 10.49 8.25 13.47
CA PRO A 237 10.89 7.68 14.74
C PRO A 237 9.68 7.31 15.59
N LEU A 238 9.78 6.21 16.33
CA LEU A 238 8.70 5.70 17.17
C LEU A 238 9.15 5.71 18.63
N SER A 239 8.43 6.42 19.50
CA SER A 239 8.66 6.29 20.93
C SER A 239 8.27 4.89 21.41
N LEU A 240 8.88 4.41 22.49
CA LEU A 240 8.60 3.06 23.00
C LEU A 240 7.13 2.89 23.38
N ASP A 241 6.48 3.91 23.94
CA ASP A 241 5.05 3.85 24.27
C ASP A 241 4.17 3.69 23.04
N ARG A 242 4.50 4.39 21.95
CA ARG A 242 3.80 4.22 20.67
C ARG A 242 4.10 2.87 20.05
N ALA A 243 5.32 2.36 20.20
CA ALA A 243 5.68 1.01 19.77
C ALA A 243 4.94 -0.08 20.56
N ARG A 244 4.62 0.14 21.84
CA ARG A 244 3.74 -0.74 22.64
C ARG A 244 2.31 -0.76 22.10
N VAL A 245 1.77 0.40 21.73
CA VAL A 245 0.44 0.49 21.09
C VAL A 245 0.42 -0.32 19.80
N GLU A 246 1.43 -0.13 18.94
CA GLU A 246 1.57 -0.87 17.69
C GLU A 246 1.70 -2.38 17.92
N ALA A 247 2.62 -2.81 18.78
CA ALA A 247 2.88 -4.20 19.08
C ALA A 247 1.64 -4.90 19.64
N ARG A 248 0.90 -4.23 20.54
CA ARG A 248 -0.37 -4.74 21.07
C ARG A 248 -1.40 -4.94 19.97
N GLU A 249 -1.55 -3.97 19.06
CA GLU A 249 -2.47 -4.11 17.92
C GLU A 249 -2.07 -5.32 17.05
N LEU A 250 -0.81 -5.41 16.65
CA LEU A 250 -0.28 -6.48 15.81
C LEU A 250 -0.49 -7.86 16.45
N ILE A 251 -0.20 -8.00 17.74
CA ILE A 251 -0.40 -9.24 18.50
C ILE A 251 -1.89 -9.60 18.56
N SER A 252 -2.73 -8.65 18.96
CA SER A 252 -4.17 -8.89 19.14
C SER A 252 -4.87 -9.33 17.85
N LYS A 253 -4.39 -8.84 16.69
CA LYS A 253 -4.90 -9.20 15.36
C LYS A 253 -4.22 -10.44 14.78
N GLY A 254 -3.26 -11.03 15.48
CA GLY A 254 -2.47 -12.17 14.99
C GLY A 254 -1.67 -11.86 13.73
N GLN A 255 -1.23 -10.61 13.59
CA GLN A 255 -0.58 -10.06 12.39
C GLN A 255 0.95 -10.01 12.47
N ILE A 256 1.56 -10.55 13.54
CA ILE A 256 3.00 -10.55 13.71
C ILE A 256 3.52 -11.90 14.15
N TRP A 257 4.59 -12.33 13.48
CA TRP A 257 5.34 -13.54 13.77
C TRP A 257 6.71 -13.16 14.29
N VAL A 258 7.27 -14.06 15.10
CA VAL A 258 8.54 -13.86 15.81
C VAL A 258 9.46 -15.04 15.57
N TYR A 259 10.76 -14.74 15.47
CA TYR A 259 11.83 -15.72 15.64
C TYR A 259 12.26 -15.70 17.11
N ASP A 260 11.94 -16.78 17.82
CA ASP A 260 12.26 -16.98 19.22
C ASP A 260 13.51 -17.84 19.34
N ALA A 261 14.59 -17.27 19.87
CA ALA A 261 15.84 -17.96 20.15
C ALA A 261 15.96 -18.21 21.66
N CYS A 262 15.37 -19.29 22.14
CA CYS A 262 15.39 -19.70 23.56
C CYS A 262 14.82 -18.63 24.51
N GLY A 263 13.67 -18.04 24.18
CA GLY A 263 12.96 -17.02 24.96
C GLY A 263 13.31 -15.58 24.57
N ALA A 264 14.36 -15.38 23.78
CA ALA A 264 14.74 -14.06 23.25
C ALA A 264 14.16 -13.87 21.85
N LEU A 265 13.33 -12.84 21.65
CA LEU A 265 12.80 -12.51 20.33
C LEU A 265 13.81 -11.70 19.54
N THR A 266 14.25 -12.27 18.42
CA THR A 266 15.40 -11.74 17.65
C THR A 266 15.00 -11.07 16.36
N THR A 267 13.87 -11.51 15.79
CA THR A 267 13.33 -11.07 14.51
C THR A 267 11.81 -11.02 14.59
N ILE A 268 11.22 -10.00 13.96
CA ILE A 268 9.77 -9.90 13.71
C ILE A 268 9.47 -9.90 12.22
N CYS A 269 8.28 -10.38 11.86
CA CYS A 269 7.69 -10.30 10.53
C CYS A 269 6.20 -9.97 10.68
N ALA A 270 5.78 -8.78 10.26
CA ALA A 270 4.39 -8.35 10.33
C ALA A 270 3.70 -8.40 8.96
N VAL A 271 2.44 -8.84 8.96
CA VAL A 271 1.57 -8.97 7.80
C VAL A 271 0.31 -8.14 8.03
N THR A 272 0.35 -6.86 7.67
CA THR A 272 -0.68 -5.89 8.12
C THR A 272 -1.70 -5.50 7.04
N ARG A 273 -1.40 -5.76 5.76
CA ARG A 273 -2.32 -5.51 4.64
C ARG A 273 -2.79 -6.84 4.07
N ASN A 274 -4.03 -7.19 4.34
CA ASN A 274 -4.63 -8.46 3.94
C ASN A 274 -5.89 -8.20 3.13
N THR A 275 -5.97 -8.85 1.98
CA THR A 275 -7.17 -8.93 1.13
C THR A 275 -7.55 -10.41 0.99
N HIS A 276 -8.49 -10.77 0.11
CA HIS A 276 -8.89 -12.18 -0.02
C HIS A 276 -7.73 -13.04 -0.54
N ARG A 277 -7.13 -12.68 -1.67
CA ARG A 277 -6.13 -13.47 -2.40
C ARG A 277 -4.70 -13.07 -2.06
N VAL A 278 -4.50 -11.88 -1.48
CA VAL A 278 -3.17 -11.29 -1.27
C VAL A 278 -2.93 -10.88 0.18
N SER A 279 -1.71 -11.10 0.66
CA SER A 279 -1.22 -10.58 1.95
C SER A 279 0.09 -9.84 1.74
N ALA A 280 0.30 -8.72 2.41
CA ALA A 280 1.56 -7.98 2.35
C ALA A 280 2.36 -8.10 3.64
N ILE A 281 3.62 -8.46 3.50
CA ILE A 281 4.63 -8.30 4.55
C ILE A 281 5.03 -6.83 4.56
N THR A 282 4.85 -6.17 5.70
CA THR A 282 5.04 -4.71 5.83
C THR A 282 6.18 -4.33 6.75
N LYS A 283 6.58 -5.23 7.67
CA LYS A 283 7.65 -5.00 8.62
C LYS A 283 8.46 -6.26 8.82
N VAL A 284 9.75 -6.21 8.53
CA VAL A 284 10.70 -7.27 8.88
C VAL A 284 11.90 -6.62 9.52
N TYR A 285 12.22 -7.05 10.74
CA TYR A 285 13.35 -6.53 11.47
C TYR A 285 14.10 -7.65 12.16
N THR A 286 15.44 -7.55 12.18
CA THR A 286 16.32 -8.42 12.98
C THR A 286 17.30 -7.54 13.72
N THR A 287 17.38 -7.74 15.03
CA THR A 287 18.32 -7.01 15.89
C THR A 287 19.76 -7.16 15.38
N PRO A 288 20.62 -6.13 15.48
CA PRO A 288 21.97 -6.15 14.92
C PRO A 288 22.80 -7.39 15.32
N ARG A 289 22.70 -7.83 16.57
CA ARG A 289 23.39 -9.03 17.11
C ARG A 289 23.03 -10.33 16.40
N TRP A 290 21.82 -10.41 15.83
CA TRP A 290 21.28 -11.60 15.18
C TRP A 290 21.26 -11.53 13.64
N ARG A 291 21.68 -10.39 13.06
CA ARG A 291 21.82 -10.25 11.60
C ARG A 291 22.84 -11.26 11.06
N ARG A 292 22.63 -11.67 9.80
CA ARG A 292 23.47 -12.66 9.08
C ARG A 292 23.50 -14.07 9.67
N ARG A 293 22.59 -14.40 10.61
CA ARG A 293 22.39 -15.76 11.15
C ARG A 293 21.22 -16.52 10.53
N GLY A 294 20.63 -15.98 9.46
CA GLY A 294 19.49 -16.58 8.78
C GLY A 294 18.12 -16.34 9.44
N CYS A 295 18.03 -15.66 10.60
CA CYS A 295 16.77 -15.47 11.33
C CYS A 295 15.64 -14.87 10.49
N ALA A 296 15.91 -13.75 9.80
CA ALA A 296 14.95 -13.12 8.88
C ALA A 296 14.50 -14.07 7.77
N GLU A 297 15.42 -14.86 7.22
CA GLU A 297 15.11 -15.77 6.13
C GLU A 297 14.25 -16.95 6.56
N PHE A 298 14.56 -17.55 7.72
CA PHE A 298 13.71 -18.57 8.33
C PHE A 298 12.31 -18.04 8.58
N LEU A 299 12.20 -16.88 9.23
CA LEU A 299 10.90 -16.33 9.61
C LEU A 299 10.08 -15.92 8.40
N VAL A 300 10.65 -15.17 7.44
CA VAL A 300 9.94 -14.75 6.23
C VAL A 300 9.51 -15.96 5.41
N ARG A 301 10.38 -16.98 5.24
CA ARG A 301 10.00 -18.20 4.53
C ARG A 301 8.83 -18.93 5.19
N HIS A 302 8.88 -19.05 6.52
CA HIS A 302 7.81 -19.69 7.29
C HIS A 302 6.49 -18.92 7.14
N VAL A 303 6.51 -17.60 7.30
CA VAL A 303 5.32 -16.75 7.14
C VAL A 303 4.76 -16.83 5.72
N THR A 304 5.61 -16.72 4.69
CA THR A 304 5.18 -16.84 3.30
C THR A 304 4.57 -18.22 3.02
N ALA A 305 5.15 -19.31 3.54
CA ALA A 305 4.59 -20.65 3.40
C ALA A 305 3.21 -20.76 4.07
N GLN A 306 3.07 -20.29 5.32
CA GLN A 306 1.81 -20.28 6.06
C GLN A 306 0.72 -19.50 5.29
N LEU A 307 1.07 -18.35 4.71
CA LEU A 307 0.12 -17.56 3.93
C LEU A 307 -0.31 -18.27 2.65
N LEU A 308 0.63 -18.83 1.88
CA LEU A 308 0.33 -19.45 0.59
C LEU A 308 -0.37 -20.80 0.72
N PHE A 309 0.11 -21.67 1.61
CA PHE A 309 -0.34 -23.07 1.68
C PHE A 309 -1.42 -23.31 2.72
N ASP A 310 -1.37 -22.62 3.87
CA ASP A 310 -2.30 -22.88 4.97
C ASP A 310 -3.47 -21.89 4.96
N CYS A 311 -3.20 -20.62 4.62
CA CYS A 311 -4.24 -19.59 4.50
C CYS A 311 -4.83 -19.49 3.08
N GLY A 312 -4.28 -20.23 2.11
CA GLY A 312 -4.75 -20.24 0.72
C GLY A 312 -4.60 -18.92 -0.02
N LYS A 313 -3.61 -18.08 0.36
CA LYS A 313 -3.29 -16.87 -0.41
C LYS A 313 -2.67 -17.27 -1.75
N GLU A 314 -3.04 -16.55 -2.80
CA GLU A 314 -2.44 -16.75 -4.11
C GLU A 314 -1.08 -16.05 -4.20
N CYS A 315 -0.92 -14.95 -3.47
CA CYS A 315 0.28 -14.14 -3.51
C CYS A 315 0.59 -13.46 -2.18
N VAL A 316 1.89 -13.35 -1.87
CA VAL A 316 2.43 -12.53 -0.80
C VAL A 316 3.25 -11.41 -1.43
N VAL A 317 3.00 -10.16 -1.06
CA VAL A 317 3.67 -8.98 -1.62
C VAL A 317 4.46 -8.23 -0.55
N LEU A 318 5.43 -7.42 -0.96
CA LEU A 318 6.17 -6.52 -0.08
C LEU A 318 6.78 -5.35 -0.85
N TYR A 319 7.24 -4.35 -0.10
CA TYR A 319 8.10 -3.29 -0.61
C TYR A 319 9.45 -3.39 0.08
N VAL A 320 10.54 -3.49 -0.68
CA VAL A 320 11.90 -3.56 -0.14
C VAL A 320 12.77 -2.44 -0.70
N GLY A 321 13.44 -1.70 0.19
CA GLY A 321 14.29 -0.57 -0.18
C GLY A 321 15.38 -0.93 -1.18
N HIS A 322 15.65 -0.04 -2.14
CA HIS A 322 16.62 -0.25 -3.24
C HIS A 322 18.05 -0.56 -2.77
N GLU A 323 18.44 -0.02 -1.61
CA GLU A 323 19.78 -0.24 -1.02
C GLU A 323 19.77 -1.26 0.13
N ASN A 324 18.60 -1.84 0.44
CA ASN A 324 18.47 -2.69 1.60
C ASN A 324 19.02 -4.10 1.32
N SER A 325 20.05 -4.49 2.06
CA SER A 325 20.63 -5.85 1.99
C SER A 325 19.62 -6.98 2.22
N ALA A 326 18.47 -6.70 2.84
CA ALA A 326 17.35 -7.62 3.03
C ALA A 326 16.76 -8.12 1.70
N GLN A 327 16.98 -7.45 0.55
CA GLN A 327 16.59 -7.96 -0.76
C GLN A 327 17.06 -9.40 -0.99
N LYS A 328 18.28 -9.73 -0.52
CA LYS A 328 18.83 -11.08 -0.64
C LYS A 328 18.02 -12.12 0.15
N VAL A 329 17.42 -11.72 1.27
CA VAL A 329 16.53 -12.59 2.05
C VAL A 329 15.29 -12.91 1.24
N TYR A 330 14.60 -11.89 0.74
CA TYR A 330 13.37 -12.06 -0.04
C TYR A 330 13.60 -12.85 -1.33
N HIS A 331 14.69 -12.57 -2.05
CA HIS A 331 15.06 -13.32 -3.24
C HIS A 331 15.29 -14.82 -2.95
N ARG A 332 15.94 -15.17 -1.83
CA ARG A 332 16.12 -16.57 -1.41
C ARG A 332 14.82 -17.25 -0.95
N VAL A 333 13.79 -16.49 -0.60
CA VAL A 333 12.45 -17.02 -0.31
C VAL A 333 11.62 -17.22 -1.59
N GLY A 334 11.93 -16.50 -2.67
CA GLY A 334 11.23 -16.62 -3.95
C GLY A 334 10.44 -15.38 -4.36
N PHE A 335 10.73 -14.22 -3.79
CA PHE A 335 10.21 -12.94 -4.24
C PHE A 335 10.91 -12.50 -5.55
N ALA A 336 10.12 -12.10 -6.53
CA ALA A 336 10.57 -11.86 -7.90
C ALA A 336 11.19 -10.46 -8.11
N GLY A 337 12.05 -10.33 -9.12
CA GLY A 337 12.61 -9.04 -9.58
C GLY A 337 13.47 -8.31 -8.55
N LEU A 338 14.25 -9.07 -7.77
CA LEU A 338 15.17 -8.57 -6.76
C LEU A 338 16.61 -8.99 -7.11
N CYS A 339 17.60 -8.34 -6.49
CA CYS A 339 19.03 -8.66 -6.68
C CYS A 339 19.54 -8.58 -8.13
N GLY A 340 18.92 -7.73 -8.97
CA GLY A 340 19.31 -7.54 -10.37
C GLY A 340 18.64 -8.49 -11.35
N ASP A 341 17.76 -9.39 -10.88
CA ASP A 341 16.90 -10.20 -11.74
C ASP A 341 16.02 -9.30 -12.64
N GLU A 342 15.65 -9.83 -13.81
CA GLU A 342 14.72 -9.17 -14.70
C GLU A 342 13.39 -8.86 -13.97
N LYS A 343 12.93 -7.62 -14.11
CA LYS A 343 11.65 -7.20 -13.53
C LYS A 343 10.54 -7.84 -14.35
N VAL A 344 9.94 -8.89 -13.79
CA VAL A 344 8.73 -9.51 -14.34
C VAL A 344 7.53 -8.56 -14.24
N ASP A 345 6.51 -8.79 -15.05
CA ASP A 345 5.25 -8.04 -15.01
C ASP A 345 4.72 -7.93 -13.57
N GLY A 346 4.50 -6.69 -13.12
CA GLY A 346 4.03 -6.38 -11.77
C GLY A 346 5.12 -6.12 -10.72
N VAL A 347 6.41 -6.24 -11.05
CA VAL A 347 7.51 -5.72 -10.23
C VAL A 347 7.80 -4.28 -10.64
N GLU A 348 7.61 -3.34 -9.71
CA GLU A 348 7.61 -1.91 -10.01
C GLU A 348 8.41 -1.12 -8.99
N ASP A 349 8.99 0.01 -9.43
CA ASP A 349 9.63 0.95 -8.52
C ASP A 349 8.59 1.83 -7.84
N SER A 350 8.60 1.82 -6.51
CA SER A 350 7.78 2.66 -5.67
C SER A 350 8.61 3.68 -4.92
N LEU A 351 8.00 4.83 -4.67
CA LEU A 351 8.66 5.97 -4.07
C LEU A 351 7.76 6.60 -3.01
N GLU A 352 8.36 7.05 -1.92
CA GLU A 352 7.77 8.00 -0.99
C GLU A 352 8.49 9.34 -1.12
N LEU A 353 7.75 10.39 -1.44
CA LEU A 353 8.27 11.76 -1.44
C LEU A 353 7.58 12.57 -0.34
N GLY A 354 8.39 13.15 0.54
CA GLY A 354 7.94 14.08 1.57
C GLY A 354 7.88 15.53 1.10
N PHE A 355 7.19 16.35 1.87
CA PHE A 355 7.11 17.80 1.68
C PHE A 355 7.64 18.54 2.89
N VAL A 356 8.54 19.50 2.66
CA VAL A 356 9.20 20.31 3.69
C VAL A 356 8.16 21.15 4.43
N GLY A 357 8.25 21.19 5.76
CA GLY A 357 7.38 22.03 6.61
C GLY A 357 6.00 21.43 6.90
N SER A 358 5.72 20.21 6.43
CA SER A 358 4.50 19.50 6.77
C SER A 358 4.57 18.82 8.16
N ALA A 359 3.42 18.64 8.80
CA ALA A 359 3.34 17.86 10.04
C ALA A 359 3.48 16.37 9.70
N ARG A 360 4.60 15.76 10.10
CA ARG A 360 4.87 14.35 9.79
C ARG A 360 3.81 13.44 10.39
N GLY A 361 3.35 12.48 9.58
CA GLY A 361 2.49 11.41 10.02
C GLY A 361 3.26 10.17 10.47
N HIS A 362 2.69 9.01 10.17
CA HIS A 362 3.22 7.69 10.51
C HIS A 362 3.17 6.77 9.28
N TRP A 363 3.90 5.66 9.31
CA TRP A 363 3.93 4.64 8.25
C TRP A 363 3.65 3.25 8.83
#